data_AF-A0A9P7EIC8-F1
#
_entry.id   AF-A0A9P7EIC8-F1
#
_cell.length_a   1.000
_cell.length_b   1.000
_cell.length_c   1.000
_cell.angle_alpha   90.00
_cell.angle_beta   90.00
_cell.angle_gamma   90.00
#
_symmetry.space_group_name_H-M   'P 1'
#
loop_
_entity.id
_entity.type
_entity.pdbx_description
1 polymer ?
#
loop_
_entity_poly.entity_id
_entity_poly.type
_entity_poly.pdbx_seq_one_letter_code
_entity_poly.pdbx_strand_id
1 'polypeptide(L)' 'MKYPLATINKLIDVFAEPFLYSYDIKCTFHSILQHSSLGPAVQDLGIEGVVPGFHGHAHDCLC' A
#
# COMPACT_ATOMS: atom_id res chain seq x y z
N MET A 1 10.01 -6.33 -4.20
CA MET A 1 8.57 -6.66 -4.04
C MET A 1 7.89 -6.62 -5.41
N LYS A 2 7.81 -7.75 -6.13
CA LYS A 2 7.28 -7.78 -7.52
C LYS A 2 5.75 -7.93 -7.56
N TYR A 3 5.21 -8.90 -6.83
CA TYR A 3 3.77 -9.25 -6.88
C TYR A 3 2.84 -8.21 -6.26
N PRO A 4 3.18 -7.56 -5.12
CA PRO A 4 2.33 -6.52 -4.56
C PRO A 4 2.20 -5.30 -5.49
N LEU A 5 3.28 -4.89 -6.16
CA LEU A 5 3.25 -3.80 -7.15
C LEU A 5 2.39 -4.17 -8.36
N ALA A 6 2.54 -5.38 -8.89
CA ALA A 6 1.71 -5.85 -10.00
C ALA A 6 0.22 -5.91 -9.63
N THR A 7 -0.09 -6.27 -8.38
CA THR A 7 -1.46 -6.26 -7.86
C THR A 7 -2.01 -4.85 -7.82
N ILE A 8 -1.29 -3.90 -7.22
CA ILE A 8 -1.72 -2.49 -7.18
C ILE A 8 -1.90 -1.93 -8.59
N ASN A 9 -0.99 -2.20 -9.52
CA ASN A 9 -1.13 -1.77 -10.90
C ASN A 9 -2.45 -2.28 -11.52
N LYS A 10 -2.77 -3.56 -11.30
CA LYS A 10 -4.03 -4.12 -11.81
C LYS A 10 -5.26 -3.52 -11.13
N LEU A 11 -5.18 -3.19 -9.84
CA LEU A 11 -6.28 -2.55 -9.11
C LEU A 11 -6.52 -1.12 -9.58
N ILE A 12 -5.46 -0.36 -9.89
CA ILE A 12 -5.54 0.96 -10.51
C ILE A 12 -6.33 0.88 -11.83
N ASP A 13 -5.97 -0.08 -12.69
CA ASP A 13 -6.64 -0.29 -13.98
C ASP A 13 -8.12 -0.68 -13.85
N VAL A 14 -8.49 -1.39 -12.78
CA VAL A 14 -9.83 -1.95 -12.58
C VAL A 14 -10.77 -0.95 -11.91
N PHE A 15 -10.30 -0.27 -10.87
CA PHE A 15 -11.16 0.62 -10.09
C PHE A 15 -11.21 2.04 -10.67
N ALA A 16 -10.09 2.57 -11.16
CA ALA A 16 -9.97 3.96 -11.65
C ALA A 16 -10.53 5.03 -10.66
N GLU A 17 -10.64 4.67 -9.39
CA GLU A 17 -11.18 5.47 -8.29
C GLU A 17 -10.31 5.25 -7.04
N PRO A 18 -10.38 6.14 -6.03
CA PRO A 18 -9.66 5.96 -4.78
C PRO A 18 -10.04 4.65 -4.07
N PHE A 19 -9.05 3.90 -3.61
CA PHE A 19 -9.26 2.69 -2.82
C PHE A 19 -8.20 2.51 -1.75
N LEU A 20 -8.54 1.68 -0.75
CA LEU A 20 -7.62 1.26 0.30
C LEU A 20 -7.07 -0.14 0.00
N TYR A 21 -5.81 -0.37 0.33
CA TYR A 21 -5.19 -1.70 0.24
C TYR A 21 -4.61 -2.13 1.60
N SER A 22 -4.65 -3.42 1.90
CA SER A 22 -4.00 -3.98 3.09
C SER A 22 -2.68 -4.64 2.73
N TYR A 23 -1.67 -4.48 3.57
CA TYR A 23 -0.42 -5.23 3.47
C TYR A 23 0.17 -5.46 4.87
N ASP A 24 0.82 -6.61 5.06
CA ASP A 24 1.37 -7.04 6.35
C ASP A 24 2.25 -5.96 7.00
N ILE A 25 3.21 -5.44 6.23
CA ILE A 25 4.05 -4.29 6.62
C ILE A 25 3.68 -3.09 5.73
N LYS A 26 2.53 -2.48 6.00
CA LYS A 26 2.00 -1.36 5.21
C LYS A 26 3.00 -0.21 5.11
N CYS A 27 3.69 0.17 6.18
CA CYS A 27 4.64 1.29 6.17
C CYS A 27 5.75 1.09 5.14
N THR A 28 6.44 -0.05 5.17
CA THR A 28 7.50 -0.39 4.23
C THR A 28 6.95 -0.52 2.81
N PHE A 29 5.81 -1.20 2.62
CA PHE A 29 5.26 -1.36 1.29
C PHE A 29 4.77 -0.04 0.69
N HIS A 30 4.17 0.84 1.49
CA HIS A 30 3.70 2.14 1.03
C HIS A 30 4.87 3.02 0.56
N SER A 31 5.99 3.04 1.28
CA SER A 31 7.21 3.72 0.82
C SER A 31 7.72 3.12 -0.49
N ILE A 32 7.79 1.79 -0.62
CA ILE A 32 8.17 1.12 -1.88
C ILE A 32 7.21 1.50 -3.01
N LEU A 33 5.91 1.57 -2.74
CA LEU A 33 4.88 1.91 -3.72
C LEU A 33 5.05 3.36 -4.22
N GLN A 34 5.25 4.31 -3.30
CA GLN A 34 5.48 5.73 -3.62
C GLN A 34 6.76 5.96 -4.44
N HIS A 35 7.82 5.19 -4.19
CA HIS A 35 9.09 5.29 -4.94
C HIS A 35 9.11 4.45 -6.23
N SER A 36 8.04 3.72 -6.53
CA SER A 36 7.93 2.95 -7.78
C SER A 36 7.40 3.81 -8.93
N SER A 37 7.37 3.23 -10.14
CA SER A 37 6.72 3.85 -11.29
C SER A 37 5.22 4.11 -11.10
N LEU A 38 4.59 3.51 -10.08
CA LEU A 38 3.18 3.70 -9.74
C LEU A 38 2.94 4.89 -8.81
N GLY A 39 3.98 5.47 -8.22
CA GLY A 39 3.89 6.54 -7.23
C GLY A 39 2.99 7.72 -7.64
N PRO A 40 3.15 8.30 -8.84
CA PRO A 40 2.28 9.38 -9.32
C PRO A 40 0.80 8.97 -9.38
N ALA A 41 0.49 7.80 -9.96
CA ALA A 41 -0.88 7.32 -10.04
C ALA A 41 -1.50 7.05 -8.66
N VAL A 42 -0.69 6.55 -7.72
CA VAL A 42 -1.10 6.34 -6.32
C VAL A 42 -1.44 7.65 -5.63
N GLN A 43 -0.66 8.70 -5.87
CA GLN A 43 -0.91 10.03 -5.33
C GLN A 43 -2.13 10.70 -5.95
N ASP A 44 -2.25 10.64 -7.29
CA ASP A 44 -3.35 11.27 -8.03
C ASP A 44 -4.71 10.64 -7.71
N LEU A 45 -4.75 9.31 -7.51
CA LEU A 45 -5.96 8.57 -7.15
C LEU A 45 -6.21 8.52 -5.63
N GLY A 46 -5.35 9.10 -4.79
CA GLY A 46 -5.52 9.07 -3.34
C GLY A 46 -5.54 7.65 -2.76
N ILE A 47 -4.73 6.73 -3.31
CA ILE A 47 -4.65 5.34 -2.85
C ILE A 47 -3.85 5.27 -1.55
N GLU A 48 -4.43 4.65 -0.52
CA GLU A 48 -3.83 4.61 0.81
C GLU A 48 -3.81 3.18 1.39
N GLY A 49 -2.83 2.90 2.25
CA GLY A 49 -2.68 1.58 2.85
C GLY A 49 -3.27 1.49 4.26
N VAL A 50 -3.93 0.40 4.57
CA VAL A 50 -4.35 0.05 5.94
C VAL A 50 -3.35 -0.90 6.60
N VAL A 51 -3.07 -0.66 7.88
CA VAL A 51 -2.26 -1.55 8.70
C VAL A 51 -3.17 -2.64 9.28
N PRO A 52 -2.94 -3.94 9.00
CA PRO A 52 -3.69 -4.99 9.67
C PRO A 52 -3.40 -4.93 11.19
N GLY A 53 -4.43 -5.10 12.02
CA GLY A 53 -4.36 -4.88 13.47
C GLY A 53 -3.25 -5.65 14.21
N PHE A 54 -2.76 -6.75 13.63
CA PHE A 54 -1.66 -7.54 14.19
C PHE A 54 -0.29 -6.85 14.10
N HIS A 55 -0.05 -6.00 13.10
CA HIS A 55 1.20 -5.24 13.00
C HIS A 55 1.22 -4.07 14.01
N GLY A 56 0.06 -3.49 14.32
CA GLY A 56 -0.09 -2.50 15.41
C GLY A 56 0.32 -3.07 16.76
N HIS A 57 -0.07 -4.31 17.07
CA HIS A 57 0.35 -4.99 18.30
C HIS A 57 1.89 -5.13 18.43
N ALA A 58 2.59 -5.37 17.31
CA ALA A 58 4.04 -5.47 17.31
C ALA A 58 4.75 -4.11 17.47
N HIS A 59 4.10 -2.99 17.10
CA HIS A 59 4.63 -1.64 17.30
C HIS A 59 4.22 -1.00 18.65
N ASP A 60 3.09 -1.40 19.24
CA ASP A 60 2.65 -0.99 20.58
C ASP A 60 3.30 -1.83 21.70
N CYS A 61 3.88 -2.97 21.35
CA CYS A 61 4.81 -3.66 22.24
C CYS A 61 6.16 -2.97 22.11
N LEU A 62 6.36 -1.89 22.86
CA LEU A 62 7.66 -1.26 23.06
C LEU A 62 8.69 -2.36 23.36
N CYS A 63 9.54 -2.67 22.39
CA CYS A 63 10.80 -3.36 22.63
C CYS A 63 11.86 -2.35 23.07
#